data_AF-A0A350PX97-F1
#
_entry.id   AF-A0A350PX97-F1
#
_cell.length_a   1.000
_cell.length_b   1.000
_cell.length_c   1.000
_cell.angle_alpha   90.00
_cell.angle_beta   90.00
_cell.angle_gamma   90.00
#
_symmetry.space_group_name_H-M   'P 1'
#
loop_
_entity.id
_entity.type
_entity.pdbx_description
1 polymer ?
#
loop_
_entity_poly.entity_id
_entity_poly.type
_entity_poly.pdbx_seq_one_letter_code
_entity_poly.pdbx_strand_id
1 'polypeptide(L)'
;MLHEPAVQAGKDPAFPFKRKLGVRLFCVYALVYAAFIAINVIKPQIMETIVLGGLNLAVIYGFGLILFALILALIYSSICSRRERSLAESKGA
;
A
#
# COMPACT_ATOMS: atom_id res chain seq x y z
N MET A 1 10.78 -32.51 15.99
CA MET A 1 10.45 -31.13 15.60
C MET A 1 9.23 -30.71 16.39
N LEU A 2 9.45 -30.09 17.56
CA LEU A 2 8.39 -29.54 18.41
C LEU A 2 7.98 -28.20 17.82
N HIS A 3 6.98 -28.19 16.94
CA HIS A 3 6.29 -26.96 16.60
C HIS A 3 5.28 -26.70 17.73
N GLU A 4 5.56 -25.71 18.58
CA GLU A 4 4.54 -25.13 19.44
C GLU A 4 3.37 -24.68 18.54
N PRO A 5 2.12 -25.08 18.85
CA PRO A 5 0.98 -24.61 18.10
C PRO A 5 0.95 -23.08 18.21
N ALA A 6 0.82 -22.40 17.06
CA ALA A 6 0.74 -20.95 17.02
C ALA A 6 -0.29 -20.48 18.05
N VAL A 7 0.16 -19.61 18.97
CA VAL A 7 -0.71 -18.95 19.96
C VAL A 7 -1.91 -18.42 19.19
N GLN A 8 -3.10 -18.95 19.47
CA GLN A 8 -4.34 -18.47 18.87
C GLN A 8 -4.54 -17.04 19.34
N ALA A 9 -4.09 -16.08 18.54
CA ALA A 9 -4.31 -14.67 18.76
C ALA A 9 -5.82 -14.45 18.84
N GLY A 10 -6.33 -14.24 20.06
CA GLY A 10 -7.74 -13.94 20.30
C GLY A 10 -8.18 -12.76 19.43
N LYS A 11 -9.47 -12.73 19.06
CA LYS A 11 -10.08 -11.72 18.16
C LYS A 11 -9.53 -10.31 18.42
N ASP A 12 -8.66 -9.83 17.54
CA ASP A 12 -8.20 -8.44 17.55
C ASP A 12 -9.40 -7.54 17.20
N PRO A 13 -9.88 -6.69 18.12
CA PRO A 13 -11.02 -5.81 17.86
C PRO A 13 -10.72 -4.80 16.74
N ALA A 14 -9.46 -4.52 16.43
CA ALA A 14 -9.05 -3.65 15.33
C ALA A 14 -9.02 -4.36 13.97
N PHE A 15 -9.09 -5.69 13.91
CA PHE A 15 -8.99 -6.48 12.68
C PHE A 15 -9.96 -6.05 11.55
N PRO A 16 -11.29 -5.87 11.78
CA PRO A 16 -12.19 -5.45 10.72
C PRO A 16 -11.89 -4.03 10.20
N PHE A 17 -11.40 -3.14 11.06
CA PHE A 17 -11.01 -1.78 10.67
C PHE A 17 -9.75 -1.80 9.80
N LYS A 18 -8.70 -2.49 10.24
CA LYS A 18 -7.44 -2.69 9.50
C LYS A 18 -7.72 -3.24 8.10
N ARG A 19 -8.55 -4.28 8.01
CA ARG A 19 -8.93 -4.90 6.73
C ARG A 19 -9.63 -3.91 5.79
N LYS A 20 -10.62 -3.16 6.28
CA LYS A 20 -11.38 -2.20 5.46
C LYS A 20 -10.50 -1.06 4.96
N LEU A 21 -9.58 -0.58 5.80
CA LEU A 21 -8.61 0.45 5.43
C LEU A 21 -7.62 -0.07 4.37
N GLY A 22 -7.09 -1.27 4.56
CA GLY A 22 -6.16 -1.90 3.63
C GLY A 22 -6.77 -2.10 2.25
N VAL A 23 -8.01 -2.60 2.17
CA VAL A 23 -8.74 -2.76 0.90
C VAL A 23 -8.94 -1.43 0.19
N ARG A 24 -9.31 -0.36 0.92
CA ARG A 24 -9.49 0.97 0.31
C ARG A 24 -8.18 1.50 -0.28
N LEU A 25 -7.07 1.42 0.46
CA LEU A 25 -5.76 1.88 -0.03
C LEU A 25 -5.28 1.02 -1.20
N PHE A 26 -5.51 -0.28 -1.17
CA PHE A 26 -5.22 -1.18 -2.29
C PHE A 26 -6.01 -0.79 -3.54
N CYS A 27 -7.32 -0.53 -3.42
CA CYS A 27 -8.13 -0.08 -4.55
C CYS A 27 -7.63 1.25 -5.14
N VAL A 28 -7.23 2.20 -4.29
CA VAL A 28 -6.64 3.47 -4.75
C VAL A 28 -5.35 3.21 -5.54
N TYR A 29 -4.43 2.40 -4.99
CA TYR A 29 -3.20 2.05 -5.69
C TYR A 29 -3.49 1.32 -7.02
N ALA A 30 -4.42 0.36 -7.01
CA ALA A 30 -4.79 -0.43 -8.18
C ALA A 30 -5.35 0.46 -9.31
N LEU A 31 -6.17 1.47 -9.00
CA LEU A 31 -6.67 2.41 -9.99
C LEU A 31 -5.55 3.23 -10.63
N VAL A 32 -4.62 3.74 -9.81
CA VAL A 32 -3.46 4.51 -10.30
C VAL A 32 -2.56 3.63 -11.18
N TYR A 33 -2.30 2.39 -10.74
CA TYR A 33 -1.53 1.42 -11.50
C TYR A 33 -2.22 1.04 -12.82
N ALA A 34 -3.52 0.80 -12.80
CA ALA A 34 -4.30 0.49 -14.01
C ALA A 34 -4.27 1.65 -15.01
N ALA A 35 -4.36 2.90 -14.55
CA ALA A 35 -4.21 4.07 -15.40
C ALA A 35 -2.81 4.14 -16.04
N PHE A 36 -1.75 3.87 -15.26
CA PHE A 36 -0.39 3.79 -15.79
C PHE A 36 -0.24 2.71 -16.87
N ILE A 37 -0.77 1.51 -16.62
CA ILE A 37 -0.76 0.42 -17.61
C ILE A 37 -1.54 0.81 -18.86
N ALA A 38 -2.72 1.41 -18.72
CA ALA A 38 -3.53 1.85 -19.86
C ALA A 38 -2.76 2.85 -20.74
N ILE A 39 -2.02 3.80 -20.15
CA ILE A 39 -1.20 4.75 -20.91
C ILE A 39 -0.07 4.03 -21.66
N ASN A 40 0.59 3.06 -21.02
CA ASN A 40 1.66 2.28 -21.66
C ASN A 40 1.15 1.46 -22.85
N VAL A 41 -0.09 0.96 -22.78
CA VAL A 41 -0.70 0.18 -23.86
C VAL A 41 -1.19 1.08 -25.01
N ILE A 42 -1.81 2.22 -24.72
CA ILE A 42 -2.43 3.07 -25.75
C ILE A 42 -1.38 3.93 -26.48
N LYS A 43 -0.37 4.44 -25.77
CA LYS A 43 0.65 5.34 -26.34
C LYS A 43 2.07 5.00 -25.90
N PRO A 44 2.61 3.83 -26.30
CA PRO A 44 3.96 3.40 -25.92
C PRO A 44 5.06 4.39 -26.37
N GLN A 45 4.87 5.08 -27.50
CA GLN A 45 5.85 6.04 -28.05
C GLN A 45 6.13 7.21 -27.10
N ILE A 46 5.13 7.65 -26.33
CA ILE A 46 5.32 8.70 -25.31
C ILE A 46 6.15 8.16 -24.13
N MET A 47 5.93 6.89 -23.79
CA MET A 47 6.60 6.22 -22.68
C MET A 47 8.07 5.89 -22.96
N GLU A 48 8.45 5.74 -24.24
CA GLU A 48 9.83 5.58 -24.69
C GLU A 48 10.64 6.89 -24.69
N THR A 49 9.98 8.04 -24.51
CA THR A 49 10.67 9.34 -24.53
C THR A 49 11.69 9.39 -23.38
N ILE A 50 12.95 9.62 -23.74
CA ILE A 50 14.04 9.79 -22.79
C ILE A 50 13.93 11.19 -22.17
N VAL A 51 13.91 11.26 -20.84
CA VAL A 51 13.60 12.51 -20.12
C VAL A 51 14.73 12.92 -19.18
N LEU A 52 15.26 11.97 -18.41
CA LEU A 52 16.22 12.29 -17.35
C LEU A 52 17.34 11.24 -17.30
N GLY A 53 18.59 11.67 -17.47
CA GLY A 53 19.76 10.80 -17.31
C GLY A 53 19.79 9.57 -18.22
N GLY A 54 19.15 9.62 -19.39
CA GLY A 54 19.03 8.46 -20.29
C GLY A 54 17.86 7.52 -19.97
N LEU A 55 17.07 7.80 -18.93
CA LEU A 55 15.90 7.02 -18.56
C LEU A 55 14.67 7.48 -19.34
N ASN A 56 13.87 6.50 -19.77
CA ASN A 56 12.59 6.75 -20.42
C ASN A 56 11.51 7.14 -19.39
N LEU A 57 10.45 7.76 -19.90
CA LEU A 57 9.32 8.24 -19.09
C LEU A 57 8.66 7.08 -18.32
N ALA A 58 8.57 5.89 -18.92
CA ALA A 58 8.01 4.71 -18.27
C ALA A 58 8.75 4.35 -16.97
N VAL A 59 10.09 4.36 -16.98
CA VAL A 59 10.90 4.04 -15.80
C VAL A 59 10.67 5.07 -14.70
N ILE A 60 10.65 6.37 -15.04
CA ILE A 60 10.44 7.44 -14.06
C ILE A 60 9.06 7.31 -13.40
N TYR A 61 8.01 7.09 -14.19
CA TYR A 61 6.66 6.85 -13.66
C TYR A 61 6.57 5.57 -12.84
N GLY A 62 7.24 4.50 -13.26
CA GLY A 62 7.35 3.25 -12.50
C GLY A 62 7.95 3.45 -11.12
N PHE A 63 9.06 4.19 -11.02
CA PHE A 63 9.64 4.58 -9.73
C PHE A 63 8.69 5.47 -8.91
N GLY A 64 7.96 6.37 -9.56
CA GLY A 64 6.91 7.16 -8.93
C GLY A 64 5.81 6.29 -8.29
N LEU A 65 5.38 5.22 -8.96
CA LEU A 65 4.41 4.27 -8.43
C LEU A 65 4.94 3.51 -7.20
N ILE A 66 6.22 3.14 -7.20
CA ILE A 66 6.86 2.50 -6.05
C ILE A 66 6.85 3.44 -4.84
N LEU A 67 7.26 4.70 -5.04
CA LEU A 67 7.22 5.71 -3.99
C LEU A 67 5.80 5.94 -3.47
N PHE A 68 4.82 6.00 -4.38
CA PHE A 68 3.42 6.15 -4.02
C PHE A 68 2.92 4.96 -3.18
N ALA A 69 3.23 3.71 -3.57
CA ALA A 69 2.90 2.51 -2.80
C ALA A 69 3.49 2.56 -1.38
N LEU A 70 4.74 3.00 -1.26
CA LEU A 70 5.43 3.14 0.01
C LEU A 70 4.74 4.18 0.91
N ILE A 71 4.37 5.33 0.35
CA ILE A 71 3.59 6.36 1.07
C ILE A 71 2.28 5.78 1.58
N LEU A 72 1.54 5.04 0.75
CA LEU A 72 0.28 4.39 1.15
C LEU A 72 0.51 3.38 2.28
N ALA A 73 1.58 2.60 2.23
CA ALA A 73 1.94 1.66 3.28
C ALA A 73 2.27 2.36 4.61
N LEU A 74 3.00 3.48 4.58
CA LEU A 74 3.29 4.29 5.77
C LEU A 74 2.02 4.91 6.36
N ILE A 75 1.12 5.43 5.51
CA ILE A 75 -0.19 5.94 5.94
C ILE A 75 -0.99 4.83 6.60
N TYR A 76 -1.09 3.65 5.97
CA TYR A 76 -1.77 2.49 6.53
C TYR A 76 -1.23 2.12 7.92
N SER A 77 0.10 2.00 8.03
CA SER A 77 0.79 1.62 9.26
C SER A 77 0.57 2.66 10.38
N SER A 78 0.69 3.95 10.06
CA SER A 78 0.46 5.05 11.01
C SER A 78 -0.98 5.07 11.53
N ILE A 79 -1.97 4.89 10.65
CA ILE A 79 -3.39 4.87 11.03
C ILE A 79 -3.70 3.64 11.89
N CYS A 80 -3.19 2.46 11.52
CA CYS A 80 -3.40 1.23 12.29
C CYS A 80 -2.76 1.33 13.69
N SER A 81 -1.52 1.83 13.77
CA SER A 81 -0.81 1.99 15.04
C SER A 81 -1.53 2.98 15.98
N ARG A 82 -2.07 4.08 15.45
CA ARG A 82 -2.89 5.03 16.24
C ARG A 82 -4.18 4.37 16.77
N ARG A 83 -4.85 3.56 15.93
CA ARG A 83 -6.07 2.84 16.31
C ARG A 83 -5.80 1.82 17.41
N GLU A 84 -4.68 1.08 17.32
CA GLU A 84 -4.26 0.13 18.34
C GLU A 84 -3.96 0.81 19.68
N ARG A 85 -3.22 1.93 19.68
CA ARG A 85 -2.92 2.69 20.91
C ARG A 85 -4.18 3.20 21.61
N SER A 86 -5.11 3.79 20.86
CA SER A 86 -6.38 4.27 21.41
C SER A 86 -7.23 3.14 22.02
N LEU A 87 -7.23 1.96 21.38
CA LEU A 87 -7.94 0.79 21.91
C LEU A 87 -7.26 0.23 23.17
N ALA A 88 -5.93 0.28 23.26
CA ALA A 88 -5.18 -0.11 24.44
C ALA A 88 -5.44 0.81 25.63
N GLU A 89 -5.45 2.14 25.41
CA GLU A 89 -5.79 3.14 26.44
C GLU A 89 -7.22 2.94 26.96
N SER A 90 -8.19 2.68 26.08
CA SER A 90 -9.60 2.44 26.48
C SER A 90 -9.84 1.15 27.27
N LYS A 91 -8.92 0.18 27.23
CA LYS A 91 -8.99 -1.08 27.99
C LYS A 91 -8.27 -1.01 29.34
N GLY A 92 -7.45 0.02 29.55
CA GLY A 92 -6.69 0.25 30.78
C GLY A 92 -7.33 1.26 31.74
N ALA A 93 -8.46 1.87 31.37
CA ALA A 93 -9.31 2.71 32.20
C ALA A 93 -10.58 1.96 32.59
#